data_AF-A0A941N294-F1
#
_entry.id   AF-A0A941N294-F1
#
_cell.length_a   1.000
_cell.length_b   1.000
_cell.length_c   1.000
_cell.angle_alpha   90.00
_cell.angle_beta   90.00
_cell.angle_gamma   90.00
#
_symmetry.space_group_name_H-M   'P 1'
#
loop_
_entity.id
_entity.type
_entity.pdbx_description
1 polymer ?
#
loop_
_entity_poly.entity_id
_entity_poly.type
_entity_poly.pdbx_seq_one_letter_code
_entity_poly.pdbx_strand_id
1 'polypeptide(L)'
;MSNQTPEPRKLLMRVPRPLWIGLVLVALIVTAVRIFHNSPNARLPLPDINDVQSMEADFYDSDKQALVTFQVPAAHWQPIFSSLLPARRDSNPAKWESLGDLRIKLARGGSLHVSLYSVSDGLGAFSAGPSFETGIYYRGGNSRDLEQTLADALKASNNNQ
;
A
#
# COMPACT_ATOMS: atom_id res chain seq x y z
N MET A 1 40.27 -49.42 -58.57
CA MET A 1 38.94 -48.77 -58.67
C MET A 1 38.56 -48.30 -57.28
N SER A 2 38.55 -46.98 -57.05
CA SER A 2 38.36 -46.41 -55.71
C SER A 2 36.88 -46.05 -55.50
N ASN A 3 36.24 -46.64 -54.50
CA ASN A 3 34.85 -46.38 -54.13
C ASN A 3 34.77 -45.08 -53.32
N GLN A 4 34.14 -44.04 -53.89
CA GLN A 4 33.81 -42.82 -53.17
C GLN A 4 32.52 -43.03 -52.36
N THR A 5 32.63 -42.94 -51.04
CA THR A 5 31.50 -42.95 -50.10
C THR A 5 30.78 -41.59 -50.17
N PRO A 6 29.44 -41.55 -50.31
CA PRO A 6 28.72 -40.29 -50.40
C PRO A 6 28.65 -39.58 -49.04
N GLU A 7 29.06 -38.31 -49.02
CA GLU A 7 28.98 -37.43 -47.86
C GLU A 7 27.51 -37.13 -47.46
N PRO A 8 27.18 -37.16 -46.16
CA PRO A 8 25.84 -36.88 -45.66
C PRO A 8 25.50 -35.40 -45.84
N ARG A 9 24.48 -35.11 -46.65
CA ARG A 9 23.94 -33.76 -46.82
C ARG A 9 23.36 -33.26 -45.51
N LYS A 10 24.07 -32.34 -44.85
CA LYS A 10 23.57 -31.58 -43.69
C LYS A 10 22.44 -30.67 -44.14
N LEU A 11 21.20 -31.10 -43.94
CA LEU A 11 20.00 -30.26 -44.12
C LEU A 11 19.99 -29.18 -43.03
N LEU A 12 20.58 -28.03 -43.32
CA LEU A 12 20.44 -26.82 -42.52
C LEU A 12 18.96 -26.37 -42.58
N MET A 13 18.16 -26.79 -41.60
CA MET A 13 16.81 -26.27 -41.39
C MET A 13 16.89 -24.77 -41.14
N ARG A 14 16.64 -23.99 -42.19
CA ARG A 14 16.49 -22.55 -42.14
C ARG A 14 15.14 -22.24 -41.51
N VAL A 15 15.11 -22.11 -40.19
CA VAL A 15 13.92 -21.67 -39.46
C VAL A 15 13.51 -20.29 -40.00
N PRO A 16 12.25 -20.10 -40.46
CA PRO A 16 11.83 -18.83 -41.02
C PRO A 16 11.90 -17.72 -39.96
N ARG A 17 12.60 -16.64 -40.30
CA ARG A 17 12.91 -15.50 -39.42
C ARG A 17 11.71 -14.76 -38.77
N PRO A 18 10.46 -14.74 -39.28
CA PRO A 18 9.40 -13.95 -38.63
C PRO A 18 8.83 -14.57 -37.34
N LEU A 19 9.03 -15.87 -37.07
CA LEU A 19 8.47 -16.53 -35.88
C LEU A 19 9.13 -16.10 -34.56
N TRP A 20 10.42 -15.72 -34.59
CA TRP A 20 11.17 -15.32 -33.39
C TRP A 20 10.72 -13.96 -32.86
N ILE A 21 10.30 -13.05 -33.75
CA ILE A 21 9.88 -11.69 -33.35
C ILE A 21 8.60 -11.75 -32.51
N GLY A 22 7.64 -12.60 -32.89
CA GLY A 22 6.40 -12.78 -32.13
C GLY A 22 6.63 -13.31 -30.71
N LEU A 23 7.53 -14.30 -30.57
CA LEU A 23 7.86 -14.87 -29.25
C LEU A 23 8.57 -13.87 -28.33
N VAL A 24 9.48 -13.06 -28.87
CA VAL A 24 10.16 -12.00 -28.09
C VAL A 24 9.16 -10.96 -27.58
N LEU A 25 8.19 -10.55 -28.42
CA LEU A 25 7.18 -9.57 -28.02
C LEU A 25 6.28 -10.11 -26.89
N VAL A 26 5.81 -11.36 -27.00
CA VAL A 26 5.00 -12.01 -25.95
C VAL A 26 5.79 -12.13 -24.66
N ALA A 27 7.06 -12.54 -24.73
CA ALA A 27 7.92 -12.63 -23.55
C ALA A 27 8.11 -11.26 -22.88
N LEU A 28 8.30 -10.18 -23.64
CA LEU A 28 8.41 -8.82 -23.11
C LEU A 28 7.11 -8.36 -22.43
N ILE A 29 5.95 -8.62 -23.04
CA ILE A 29 4.64 -8.29 -22.45
C ILE A 29 4.44 -9.05 -21.14
N VAL A 30 4.68 -10.37 -21.11
CA VAL A 30 4.56 -11.19 -19.89
C VAL A 30 5.52 -10.69 -18.81
N THR A 31 6.75 -10.32 -19.18
CA THR A 31 7.75 -9.80 -18.23
C THR A 31 7.32 -8.44 -17.68
N ALA A 32 6.83 -7.54 -18.52
CA ALA A 32 6.31 -6.23 -18.09
C ALA A 32 5.09 -6.38 -17.17
N VAL A 33 4.13 -7.25 -17.52
CA VAL A 33 2.96 -7.56 -16.69
C VAL A 33 3.39 -8.16 -15.35
N ARG A 34 4.37 -9.06 -15.32
CA ARG A 34 4.94 -9.58 -14.07
C ARG A 34 5.62 -8.50 -13.25
N ILE A 35 6.44 -7.63 -13.84
CA ILE A 35 7.10 -6.54 -13.11
C ILE A 35 6.05 -5.61 -12.49
N PHE A 36 4.97 -5.32 -13.22
CA PHE A 36 3.89 -4.46 -12.75
C PHE A 36 3.04 -5.12 -11.65
N HIS A 37 2.72 -6.42 -11.78
CA HIS A 37 1.94 -7.16 -10.77
C HIS A 37 2.75 -7.56 -9.53
N ASN A 38 4.04 -7.82 -9.71
CA ASN A 38 4.94 -8.32 -8.67
C ASN A 38 5.78 -7.19 -8.06
N SER A 39 5.36 -5.93 -8.26
CA SER A 39 6.00 -4.78 -7.62
C SER A 39 5.93 -4.98 -6.09
N PRO A 40 7.06 -5.07 -5.39
CA PRO A 40 7.16 -5.51 -3.99
C PRO A 40 6.49 -4.58 -2.96
N ASN A 41 5.90 -3.46 -3.41
CA ASN A 41 4.93 -2.69 -2.62
C ASN A 41 3.53 -3.32 -2.61
N ALA A 42 3.42 -4.61 -2.99
CA ALA A 42 2.21 -5.37 -2.88
C ALA A 42 2.04 -5.96 -1.46
N ARG A 43 1.23 -5.47 -0.52
CA ARG A 43 0.55 -4.20 -0.24
C ARG A 43 0.36 -4.21 1.27
N LEU A 44 1.41 -3.95 2.06
CA LEU A 44 1.18 -3.74 3.48
C LEU A 44 0.24 -2.54 3.61
N PRO A 45 -0.81 -2.63 4.44
CA PRO A 45 -1.81 -1.56 4.56
C PRO A 45 -1.18 -0.25 5.05
N LEU A 46 -0.05 -0.34 5.75
CA LEU A 46 0.72 0.77 6.29
C LEU A 46 2.21 0.55 5.96
N PRO A 47 3.02 1.62 5.85
CA PRO A 47 4.46 1.51 5.61
C PRO A 47 5.17 0.91 6.84
N ASP A 48 6.45 0.59 6.71
CA ASP A 48 7.29 0.37 7.89
C ASP A 48 7.39 1.69 8.67
N ILE A 49 7.34 1.62 10.00
CA ILE A 49 7.40 2.82 10.84
C ILE A 49 8.74 3.55 10.70
N ASN A 50 9.82 2.84 10.40
CA ASN A 50 11.15 3.42 10.19
C ASN A 50 11.24 4.18 8.86
N ASP A 51 10.30 3.95 7.94
CA ASP A 51 10.20 4.69 6.69
C ASP A 51 9.34 5.96 6.83
N VAL A 52 8.69 6.19 7.99
CA VAL A 52 7.89 7.40 8.24
C VAL A 52 8.81 8.57 8.58
N GLN A 53 8.70 9.65 7.79
CA GLN A 53 9.41 10.90 8.03
C GLN A 53 8.60 11.85 8.91
N SER A 54 7.31 11.99 8.61
CA SER A 54 6.38 12.81 9.37
C SER A 54 4.95 12.28 9.22
N MET A 55 4.11 12.58 10.19
CA MET A 55 2.70 12.20 10.19
C MET A 55 1.86 13.37 10.68
N GLU A 56 0.88 13.77 9.88
CA GLU A 56 -0.14 14.74 10.24
C GLU A 56 -1.48 14.03 10.35
N ALA A 57 -2.28 14.42 11.34
CA ALA A 57 -3.62 13.89 11.53
C ALA A 57 -4.64 15.03 11.45
N ASP A 58 -5.73 14.77 10.73
CA ASP A 58 -7.00 15.48 10.88
C ASP A 58 -7.92 14.58 11.69
N PHE A 59 -8.42 15.06 12.82
CA PHE A 59 -9.23 14.27 13.75
C PHE A 59 -10.37 15.11 14.30
N TYR A 60 -11.58 14.54 14.40
CA TYR A 60 -12.69 15.21 15.06
C TYR A 60 -12.55 15.10 16.58
N ASP A 61 -12.15 16.19 17.24
CA ASP A 61 -12.08 16.28 18.70
C ASP A 61 -13.50 16.42 19.26
N SER A 62 -14.02 15.33 19.81
CA SER A 62 -15.37 15.26 20.38
C SER A 62 -15.57 16.22 21.56
N ASP A 63 -14.52 16.49 22.33
CA ASP A 63 -14.59 17.38 23.50
C ASP A 63 -14.77 18.84 23.05
N LYS A 64 -14.11 19.21 21.95
CA LYS A 64 -14.19 20.56 21.37
C LYS A 64 -15.24 20.70 20.27
N GLN A 65 -15.85 19.59 19.86
CA GLN A 65 -16.79 19.49 18.73
C GLN A 65 -16.24 20.10 17.44
N ALA A 66 -14.94 19.94 17.19
CA ALA A 66 -14.24 20.57 16.08
C ALA A 66 -13.25 19.63 15.40
N LEU A 67 -13.09 19.79 14.08
CA LEU A 67 -12.00 19.15 13.35
C LEU A 67 -10.69 19.86 13.71
N VAL A 68 -9.71 19.09 14.18
CA VAL A 68 -8.37 19.59 14.51
C VAL A 68 -7.33 18.93 13.63
N THR A 69 -6.36 19.72 13.19
CA THR A 69 -5.20 19.26 12.43
C THR A 69 -3.94 19.43 13.29
N PHE A 70 -3.14 18.39 13.41
CA PHE A 70 -1.92 18.44 14.22
C PHE A 70 -0.82 17.50 13.69
N GLN A 71 0.43 17.85 14.00
CA GLN A 71 1.56 16.96 13.76
C GLN A 71 1.62 15.89 14.84
N VAL A 72 1.57 14.63 14.44
CA VAL A 72 1.60 13.48 15.35
C VAL A 72 3.04 13.28 15.85
N PRO A 73 3.29 13.39 17.17
CA PRO A 73 4.61 13.17 17.72
C PRO A 73 5.11 11.75 17.43
N ALA A 74 6.41 11.59 17.14
CA ALA A 74 6.99 10.31 16.71
C ALA A 74 6.75 9.14 17.69
N ALA A 75 6.69 9.43 18.99
CA ALA A 75 6.37 8.44 20.02
C ALA A 75 4.98 7.79 19.87
N HIS A 76 4.06 8.45 19.15
CA HIS A 76 2.68 7.97 18.95
C HIS A 76 2.48 7.24 17.61
N TRP A 77 3.47 7.20 16.72
CA TRP A 77 3.32 6.50 15.44
C TRP A 77 3.06 5.00 15.62
N GLN A 78 3.82 4.33 16.49
CA GLN A 78 3.68 2.88 16.71
C GLN A 78 2.34 2.52 17.39
N PRO A 79 1.90 3.22 18.44
CA PRO A 79 0.55 3.04 18.98
C PRO A 79 -0.55 3.17 17.92
N ILE A 80 -0.51 4.20 17.07
CA ILE A 80 -1.52 4.40 16.02
C ILE A 80 -1.50 3.23 15.03
N PHE A 81 -0.33 2.83 14.55
CA PHE A 81 -0.23 1.70 13.62
C PHE A 81 -0.71 0.40 14.26
N SER A 82 -0.41 0.19 15.55
CA SER A 82 -0.85 -1.00 16.29
C SER A 82 -2.36 -1.03 16.47
N SER A 83 -3.01 0.13 16.61
CA SER A 83 -4.48 0.24 16.69
C SER A 83 -5.20 -0.04 15.38
N LEU A 84 -4.49 0.03 14.23
CA LEU A 84 -5.00 -0.28 12.90
C LEU A 84 -4.71 -1.72 12.47
N LEU A 85 -3.76 -2.39 13.12
CA LEU A 85 -3.27 -3.72 12.75
C LEU A 85 -3.69 -4.79 13.77
N PRO A 86 -3.72 -6.08 13.38
CA PRO A 86 -3.57 -6.59 12.02
C PRO A 86 -4.77 -6.21 11.15
N ALA A 87 -4.53 -5.96 9.86
CA ALA A 87 -5.57 -5.57 8.92
C ALA A 87 -5.67 -6.53 7.73
N ARG A 88 -6.89 -6.74 7.26
CA ARG A 88 -7.22 -7.52 6.07
C ARG A 88 -7.96 -6.64 5.09
N ARG A 89 -7.68 -6.80 3.80
CA ARG A 89 -8.38 -6.06 2.75
C ARG A 89 -9.87 -6.35 2.81
N ASP A 90 -10.68 -5.31 2.72
CA ASP A 90 -12.14 -5.42 2.60
C ASP A 90 -12.55 -5.25 1.13
N SER A 91 -13.17 -6.27 0.56
CA SER A 91 -13.70 -6.20 -0.81
C SER A 91 -15.09 -5.58 -0.88
N ASN A 92 -15.79 -5.47 0.25
CA ASN A 92 -17.17 -5.00 0.35
C ASN A 92 -17.29 -3.94 1.47
N PRO A 93 -16.58 -2.80 1.36
CA PRO A 93 -16.63 -1.77 2.38
C PRO A 93 -18.06 -1.24 2.55
N ALA A 94 -18.53 -1.19 3.79
CA ALA A 94 -19.81 -0.54 4.10
C ALA A 94 -19.61 0.98 4.16
N LYS A 95 -20.71 1.74 4.20
CA LYS A 95 -20.66 3.18 4.48
C LYS A 95 -20.34 3.38 5.96
N TRP A 96 -19.07 3.65 6.27
CA TRP A 96 -18.61 3.93 7.62
C TRP A 96 -18.58 5.44 7.89
N GLU A 97 -18.68 5.81 9.16
CA GLU A 97 -18.57 7.20 9.59
C GLU A 97 -17.10 7.61 9.57
N SER A 98 -16.78 8.78 9.02
CA SER A 98 -15.40 9.27 8.98
C SER A 98 -14.97 9.77 10.37
N LEU A 99 -13.84 9.28 10.86
CA LEU A 99 -13.19 9.79 12.08
C LEU A 99 -12.17 10.89 11.77
N GLY A 100 -11.56 10.83 10.58
CA GLY A 100 -10.46 11.70 10.21
C GLY A 100 -9.51 11.06 9.21
N ASP A 101 -8.34 11.69 9.02
CA ASP A 101 -7.35 11.27 8.05
C ASP A 101 -5.93 11.37 8.63
N LEU A 102 -5.04 10.48 8.21
CA LEU A 102 -3.60 10.58 8.41
C LEU A 102 -2.93 10.89 7.07
N ARG A 103 -2.04 11.88 7.07
CA ARG A 103 -1.12 12.18 5.97
C ARG A 103 0.29 11.82 6.41
N ILE A 104 0.81 10.74 5.83
CA ILE A 104 2.13 10.19 6.18
C ILE A 104 3.10 10.54 5.06
N LYS A 105 4.18 11.27 5.37
CA LYS A 105 5.30 11.48 4.44
C LYS A 105 6.38 10.44 4.70
N LEU A 106 6.90 9.85 3.64
CA LEU A 106 7.90 8.78 3.73
C LEU A 106 9.32 9.31 3.51
N ALA A 107 10.30 8.74 4.21
CA ALA A 107 11.70 9.16 4.18
C ALA A 107 12.35 9.03 2.79
N ARG A 108 11.90 8.06 1.98
CA ARG A 108 12.37 7.83 0.60
C ARG A 108 11.61 8.66 -0.45
N GLY A 109 10.80 9.62 0.00
CA GLY A 109 9.86 10.36 -0.83
C GLY A 109 8.52 9.65 -0.99
N GLY A 110 7.53 10.40 -1.44
CA GLY A 110 6.14 9.95 -1.54
C GLY A 110 5.33 10.22 -0.27
N SER A 111 4.04 9.97 -0.39
CA SER A 111 3.07 10.15 0.68
C SER A 111 2.06 9.01 0.67
N LEU A 112 1.59 8.66 1.86
CA LEU A 112 0.45 7.78 2.05
C LEU A 112 -0.65 8.56 2.75
N HIS A 113 -1.85 8.48 2.19
CA HIS A 113 -3.07 8.97 2.80
C HIS A 113 -3.82 7.80 3.43
N VAL A 114 -4.24 7.96 4.69
CA VAL A 114 -4.99 6.95 5.43
C VAL A 114 -6.27 7.57 5.98
N SER A 115 -7.42 7.23 5.41
CA SER A 115 -8.71 7.67 5.96
C SER A 115 -9.17 6.69 7.04
N LEU A 116 -9.59 7.24 8.17
CA LEU A 116 -9.96 6.52 9.38
C LEU A 116 -11.47 6.53 9.55
N TYR A 117 -12.05 5.39 9.92
CA TYR A 117 -13.49 5.26 10.05
C TYR A 117 -13.92 4.67 11.40
N SER A 118 -15.04 5.16 11.91
CA SER A 118 -15.73 4.59 13.06
C SER A 118 -16.70 3.53 12.57
N VAL A 119 -16.72 2.41 13.28
CA VAL A 119 -17.68 1.32 13.07
C VAL A 119 -18.38 1.06 14.40
N SER A 120 -19.71 0.91 14.34
CA SER A 120 -20.52 0.70 15.53
C SER A 120 -20.25 -0.63 16.24
N ASP A 121 -19.79 -1.64 15.50
CA ASP A 121 -19.43 -2.95 16.01
C ASP A 121 -18.33 -3.63 15.18
N GLY A 122 -17.53 -4.47 15.85
CA GLY A 122 -16.49 -5.30 15.25
C GLY A 122 -15.11 -4.64 15.09
N LEU A 123 -14.33 -5.16 14.15
CA LEU A 123 -12.98 -4.69 13.85
C LEU A 123 -13.02 -3.29 13.26
N GLY A 124 -12.02 -2.47 13.63
CA GLY A 124 -11.81 -1.14 13.07
C GLY A 124 -11.70 -1.14 11.55
N ALA A 125 -11.80 0.04 10.97
CA ALA A 125 -11.85 0.21 9.53
C ALA A 125 -11.07 1.44 9.07
N PHE A 126 -10.33 1.30 7.98
CA PHE A 126 -9.56 2.39 7.38
C PHE A 126 -9.34 2.11 5.89
N SER A 127 -8.95 3.14 5.14
CA SER A 127 -8.46 3.00 3.78
C SER A 127 -7.08 3.61 3.65
N ALA A 128 -6.19 2.98 2.90
CA ALA A 128 -4.83 3.47 2.70
C ALA A 128 -4.44 3.47 1.22
N GLY A 129 -3.85 4.56 0.74
CA GLY A 129 -3.38 4.69 -0.64
C GLY A 129 -2.64 6.01 -0.90
N PRO A 130 -2.11 6.21 -2.11
CA PRO A 130 -1.44 7.46 -2.49
C PRO A 130 -2.33 8.72 -2.33
N SER A 131 -3.64 8.54 -2.47
CA SER A 131 -4.67 9.57 -2.29
C SER A 131 -5.96 8.97 -1.74
N PHE A 132 -6.93 9.82 -1.39
CA PHE A 132 -8.27 9.42 -0.97
C PHE A 132 -8.97 8.55 -2.02
N GLU A 133 -8.91 8.93 -3.29
CA GLU A 133 -9.61 8.26 -4.41
C GLU A 133 -9.00 6.90 -4.77
N THR A 134 -7.73 6.69 -4.44
CA THR A 134 -6.98 5.47 -4.75
C THR A 134 -6.78 4.56 -3.53
N GLY A 135 -7.43 4.91 -2.41
CA GLY A 135 -7.39 4.15 -1.17
C GLY A 135 -7.93 2.73 -1.32
N ILE A 136 -7.21 1.76 -0.75
CA ILE A 136 -7.68 0.39 -0.59
C ILE A 136 -8.28 0.28 0.82
N TYR A 137 -9.47 -0.29 0.94
CA TYR A 137 -10.17 -0.45 2.21
C TYR A 137 -9.69 -1.69 2.97
N TYR A 138 -9.61 -1.58 4.28
CA TYR A 138 -9.17 -2.63 5.19
C TYR A 138 -10.07 -2.69 6.43
N ARG A 139 -10.19 -3.89 6.99
CA ARG A 139 -10.74 -4.17 8.33
C ARG A 139 -9.64 -4.71 9.22
N GLY A 140 -9.48 -4.13 10.39
CA GLY A 140 -8.39 -4.47 11.29
C GLY A 140 -8.37 -3.60 12.53
N GLY A 141 -7.64 -4.08 13.54
CA GLY A 141 -7.48 -3.35 14.80
C GLY A 141 -8.80 -3.04 15.51
N ASN A 142 -8.83 -1.92 16.23
CA ASN A 142 -9.92 -1.54 17.12
C ASN A 142 -10.17 -0.03 17.08
N SER A 143 -11.39 0.39 16.70
CA SER A 143 -11.75 1.81 16.57
C SER A 143 -11.63 2.58 17.89
N ARG A 144 -11.94 1.96 19.04
CA ARG A 144 -11.82 2.62 20.35
C ARG A 144 -10.36 2.87 20.71
N ASP A 145 -9.49 1.89 20.44
CA ASP A 145 -8.05 2.04 20.70
C ASP A 145 -7.44 3.10 19.78
N LEU A 146 -7.92 3.19 18.53
CA LEU A 146 -7.51 4.23 17.58
C LEU A 146 -7.92 5.62 18.04
N GLU A 147 -9.19 5.83 18.38
CA GLU A 147 -9.71 7.12 18.89
C GLU A 147 -8.94 7.57 20.14
N GLN A 148 -8.74 6.66 21.10
CA GLN A 148 -7.96 6.95 22.30
C GLN A 148 -6.53 7.35 21.97
N THR A 149 -5.87 6.60 21.08
CA THR A 149 -4.48 6.88 20.70
C THR A 149 -4.34 8.23 19.97
N LEU A 150 -5.31 8.59 19.12
CA LEU A 150 -5.34 9.89 18.44
C LEU A 150 -5.56 11.03 19.44
N ALA A 151 -6.46 10.86 20.40
CA ALA A 151 -6.68 11.83 21.46
C ALA A 151 -5.42 12.04 22.31
N ASP A 152 -4.70 10.97 22.64
CA ASP A 152 -3.44 11.05 23.38
C ASP A 152 -2.33 11.71 22.55
N ALA A 153 -2.26 11.42 21.25
CA ALA A 153 -1.32 12.08 20.34
C ALA A 153 -1.59 13.58 20.21
N LEU A 154 -2.87 13.99 20.15
CA LEU A 154 -3.29 15.39 20.13
C LEU A 154 -2.90 16.12 21.42
N LYS A 155 -3.11 15.49 22.59
CA LYS A 155 -2.67 16.05 23.87
C LYS A 155 -1.15 16.23 23.88
N ALA A 156 -0.41 15.23 23.41
CA ALA A 156 1.05 15.28 23.35
C ALA A 156 1.57 16.35 22.36
N SER A 157 0.90 16.59 21.23
CA SER A 157 1.31 17.63 20.28
C SER A 157 1.17 19.03 20.87
N ASN A 158 0.14 19.27 21.67
CA ASN A 158 -0.10 20.59 22.29
C ASN A 158 0.90 20.92 23.40
N ASN A 159 1.50 19.91 24.03
CA ASN A 159 2.49 20.10 25.11
C ASN A 159 3.92 20.37 24.58
N ASN A 160 4.18 20.16 23.28
CA ASN A 160 5.48 20.36 22.65
C ASN A 160 5.60 21.70 21.92
N GLN A 161 4.61 22.59 22.07
CA GLN A 161 4.62 23.97 21.54
C GLN A 161 5.00 24.95 22.65
#